data_AF-A0A5C5V3F5-F1
#
_entry.id   AF-A0A5C5V3F5-F1
#
_cell.length_a   1.000
_cell.length_b   1.000
_cell.length_c   1.000
_cell.angle_alpha   90.00
_cell.angle_beta   90.00
_cell.angle_gamma   90.00
#
_symmetry.space_group_name_H-M   'P 1'
#
loop_
_entity.id
_entity.type
_entity.pdbx_description
1 polymer ?
#
loop_
_entity_poly.entity_id
_entity_poly.type
_entity_poly.pdbx_seq_one_letter_code
_entity_poly.pdbx_strand_id
1 'polypeptide(L)'
;MPRRYDLWTMLVATLGFSLLFAAMRALHWPPEAAVVTGLFFLLVGAGQALLFGGESPRAASCAVGAAIGVVSTLVSAGWGYVGDELLTLALINGAGLAFVGYAVGAIIGGLFLVADLMRSTMKPVTPEDPQAAGFPADEPLISNCRRAMDNPTEHIEPLVSLPTEAQAMIVVGALESEGIKSTAVGGYTAGFKAEAPGWVQVMVSEEDLPVAQNTLAKLKQEIAEIDWSQVDVGEPEDGDADSE
;
A
#
# COMPACT_ATOMS: atom_id res chain seq x y z
N MET A 1 0.38 -10.16 -7.11
CA MET A 1 1.78 -9.68 -7.03
C MET A 1 2.11 -9.37 -5.57
N PRO A 2 3.27 -9.79 -5.05
CA PRO A 2 3.67 -9.47 -3.67
C PRO A 2 3.79 -7.95 -3.55
N ARG A 3 3.04 -7.34 -2.62
CA ARG A 3 3.33 -5.97 -2.19
C ARG A 3 4.77 -6.00 -1.70
N ARG A 4 5.66 -5.26 -2.37
CA ARG A 4 7.04 -5.04 -1.93
C ARG A 4 6.91 -4.59 -0.47
N TYR A 5 7.32 -5.43 0.47
CA TYR A 5 7.30 -5.05 1.87
C TYR A 5 8.15 -3.79 1.98
N ASP A 6 7.53 -2.70 2.43
CA ASP A 6 8.15 -1.39 2.45
C ASP A 6 9.36 -1.46 3.38
N LEU A 7 10.56 -1.23 2.83
CA LEU A 7 11.85 -1.34 3.54
C LEU A 7 11.83 -0.51 4.83
N TRP A 8 11.15 0.63 4.80
CA TRP A 8 10.98 1.54 5.93
C TRP A 8 10.21 0.90 7.09
N THR A 9 9.14 0.18 6.78
CA THR A 9 8.34 -0.50 7.81
C THR A 9 9.17 -1.55 8.54
N MET A 10 9.99 -2.31 7.81
CA MET A 10 10.90 -3.29 8.44
C MET A 10 11.93 -2.58 9.33
N LEU A 11 12.55 -1.50 8.86
CA LEU A 11 13.54 -0.74 9.65
C LEU A 11 12.93 -0.17 10.94
N VAL A 12 11.77 0.46 10.86
CA VAL A 12 11.08 1.04 12.03
C VAL A 12 10.66 -0.05 13.01
N ALA A 13 10.15 -1.19 12.53
CA ALA A 13 9.81 -2.32 13.37
C ALA A 13 11.05 -2.88 14.10
N THR A 14 12.16 -3.14 13.38
CA THR A 14 13.41 -3.63 13.98
C THR A 14 13.98 -2.66 15.02
N LEU A 15 13.94 -1.36 14.75
CA LEU A 15 14.36 -0.34 15.70
C LEU A 15 13.47 -0.34 16.96
N GLY A 16 12.14 -0.38 16.78
CA GLY A 16 11.19 -0.45 17.87
C GLY A 16 11.42 -1.65 18.78
N PHE A 17 11.61 -2.85 18.21
CA PHE A 17 11.93 -4.05 18.99
C PHE A 17 13.28 -3.95 19.70
N SER A 18 14.30 -3.40 19.02
CA SER A 18 15.63 -3.23 19.60
C SER A 18 15.61 -2.28 20.80
N LEU A 19 14.86 -1.17 20.72
CA LEU A 19 14.65 -0.24 21.83
C LEU A 19 13.88 -0.88 22.98
N LEU A 20 12.84 -1.66 22.68
CA LEU A 20 12.08 -2.41 23.68
C LEU A 20 12.99 -3.40 24.45
N PHE A 21 13.76 -4.22 23.74
CA PHE A 21 14.69 -5.17 24.37
C PHE A 21 15.81 -4.48 25.14
N ALA A 22 16.34 -3.38 24.62
CA ALA A 22 17.33 -2.57 25.33
C ALA A 22 16.77 -1.99 26.63
N ALA A 23 15.52 -1.49 26.62
CA ALA A 23 14.85 -0.97 27.80
C ALA A 23 14.60 -2.05 28.85
N MET A 24 14.12 -3.22 28.45
CA MET A 24 13.94 -4.37 29.37
C MET A 24 15.28 -4.78 30.01
N ARG A 25 16.35 -4.83 29.21
CA ARG A 25 17.69 -5.12 29.71
C ARG A 25 18.19 -4.06 30.70
N ALA A 26 17.96 -2.77 30.43
CA ALA A 26 18.34 -1.68 31.33
C ALA A 26 17.60 -1.75 32.67
N LEU A 27 16.38 -2.28 32.68
CA LEU A 27 15.59 -2.54 33.89
C LEU A 27 15.93 -3.87 34.57
N HIS A 28 16.97 -4.58 34.11
CA HIS A 28 17.42 -5.87 34.63
C HIS A 28 16.33 -6.95 34.60
N TRP A 29 15.47 -6.93 33.59
CA TRP A 29 14.49 -7.99 33.41
C TRP A 29 15.18 -9.33 33.11
N PRO A 30 14.62 -10.45 33.63
CA PRO A 30 15.14 -11.76 33.32
C PRO A 30 14.96 -12.08 31.82
N PRO A 31 15.90 -12.79 31.20
CA PRO A 31 15.90 -13.04 29.75
C PRO A 31 14.66 -13.81 29.29
N GLU A 32 14.09 -14.67 30.14
CA GLU A 32 12.87 -15.41 29.86
C GLU A 32 11.68 -14.46 29.68
N ALA A 33 11.57 -13.43 30.53
CA ALA A 33 10.51 -12.43 30.42
C ALA A 33 10.62 -11.61 29.13
N ALA A 34 11.85 -11.33 28.67
CA ALA A 34 12.07 -10.66 27.39
C ALA A 34 11.57 -11.51 26.22
N VAL A 35 11.88 -12.81 26.19
CA VAL A 35 11.41 -13.73 25.14
C VAL A 35 9.89 -13.80 25.12
N VAL A 36 9.25 -13.98 26.29
CA VAL A 36 7.78 -14.03 26.40
C VAL A 36 7.15 -12.72 25.93
N THR A 37 7.73 -11.57 26.30
CA THR A 37 7.24 -10.25 25.86
C THR A 37 7.38 -10.09 24.35
N GLY A 38 8.52 -10.46 23.77
CA GLY A 38 8.73 -10.42 22.32
C GLY A 38 7.73 -11.29 21.55
N LEU A 39 7.50 -12.51 22.03
CA LEU A 39 6.51 -13.42 21.44
C LEU A 39 5.10 -12.85 21.55
N PHE A 40 4.74 -12.24 22.68
CA PHE A 40 3.45 -11.59 22.87
C PHE A 40 3.22 -10.47 21.85
N PHE A 41 4.21 -9.57 21.65
CA PHE A 41 4.12 -8.51 20.64
C PHE A 41 3.96 -9.06 19.23
N LEU A 42 4.71 -10.12 18.91
CA LEU A 42 4.64 -10.78 17.60
C LEU A 42 3.25 -11.38 17.34
N LEU A 43 2.68 -12.07 18.34
CA LEU A 43 1.33 -12.65 18.23
C LEU A 43 0.25 -11.57 18.12
N VAL A 44 0.34 -10.48 18.89
CA VAL A 44 -0.58 -9.35 18.76
C VAL A 44 -0.51 -8.72 17.36
N GLY A 45 0.70 -8.44 16.87
CA GLY A 45 0.90 -7.87 15.53
C GLY A 45 0.39 -8.79 14.42
N ALA A 46 0.70 -10.09 14.50
CA ALA A 46 0.19 -11.09 13.56
C ALA A 46 -1.34 -11.21 13.61
N GLY A 47 -1.92 -11.20 14.82
CA GLY A 47 -3.36 -11.24 15.00
C GLY A 47 -4.08 -10.01 14.44
N GLN A 48 -3.50 -8.81 14.58
CA GLN A 48 -4.01 -7.60 13.92
C GLN A 48 -4.02 -7.73 12.39
N ALA A 49 -2.95 -8.29 11.82
CA ALA A 49 -2.84 -8.50 10.38
C ALA A 49 -3.83 -9.55 9.85
N LEU A 50 -4.08 -10.62 10.62
CA LEU A 50 -4.90 -11.75 10.20
C LEU A 50 -6.41 -11.54 10.42
N LEU A 51 -6.83 -10.98 11.56
CA LEU A 51 -8.25 -11.06 11.97
C LEU A 51 -9.18 -10.05 11.30
N PHE A 52 -8.68 -8.90 10.82
CA PHE A 52 -9.57 -7.78 10.47
C PHE A 52 -9.27 -7.05 9.17
N GLY A 53 -8.27 -7.48 8.40
CA GLY A 53 -7.93 -6.79 7.13
C GLY A 53 -7.68 -5.27 7.28
N GLY A 54 -7.44 -4.78 8.51
CA GLY A 54 -7.28 -3.35 8.83
C GLY A 54 -8.52 -2.59 9.34
N GLU A 55 -9.72 -3.18 9.40
CA GLU A 55 -10.95 -2.41 9.73
C GLU A 55 -11.02 -1.94 11.20
N SER A 56 -10.48 -2.72 12.15
CA SER A 56 -10.51 -2.37 13.58
C SER A 56 -9.28 -2.84 14.37
N PRO A 57 -8.08 -2.28 14.11
CA PRO A 57 -6.81 -2.77 14.67
C PRO A 57 -6.77 -2.77 16.21
N ARG A 58 -7.52 -1.88 16.87
CA ARG A 58 -7.58 -1.80 18.33
C ARG A 58 -8.41 -2.93 18.95
N ALA A 59 -9.54 -3.28 18.34
CA ALA A 59 -10.39 -4.38 18.79
C ALA A 59 -9.66 -5.72 18.59
N ALA A 60 -8.93 -5.84 17.48
CA ALA A 60 -8.08 -7.00 17.19
C ALA A 60 -7.05 -7.25 18.29
N SER A 61 -6.31 -6.22 18.73
CA SER A 61 -5.31 -6.38 19.80
C SER A 61 -5.92 -6.73 21.15
N CYS A 62 -7.09 -6.18 21.50
CA CYS A 62 -7.83 -6.58 22.70
C CYS A 62 -8.20 -8.07 22.63
N ALA A 63 -8.76 -8.51 21.51
CA ALA A 63 -9.22 -9.89 21.34
C ALA A 63 -8.06 -10.88 21.38
N VAL A 64 -6.94 -10.57 20.71
CA VAL A 64 -5.74 -11.40 20.72
C VAL A 64 -5.12 -11.45 22.12
N GLY A 65 -5.03 -10.32 22.82
CA GLY A 65 -4.57 -10.27 24.21
C GLY A 65 -5.43 -11.13 25.14
N ALA A 66 -6.75 -11.01 25.05
CA ALA A 66 -7.69 -11.81 25.82
C ALA A 66 -7.53 -13.31 25.55
N ALA A 67 -7.44 -13.69 24.26
CA ALA A 67 -7.26 -15.08 23.85
C ALA A 67 -5.95 -15.68 24.39
N ILE A 68 -4.84 -14.94 24.31
CA ILE A 68 -3.55 -15.37 24.86
C ILE A 68 -3.64 -15.57 26.38
N GLY A 69 -4.31 -14.69 27.12
CA GLY A 69 -4.48 -14.83 28.56
C GLY A 69 -5.29 -16.05 28.98
N VAL A 70 -6.36 -16.35 28.24
CA VAL A 70 -7.15 -17.56 28.47
C VAL A 70 -6.33 -18.81 28.15
N VAL A 71 -5.68 -18.86 26.99
CA VAL A 71 -4.84 -20.01 26.57
C VAL A 71 -3.70 -20.24 27.55
N SER A 72 -2.99 -19.18 27.96
CA SER A 72 -1.92 -19.29 28.95
C SER A 72 -2.42 -19.89 30.26
N THR A 73 -3.60 -19.48 30.72
CA THR A 73 -4.18 -20.02 31.97
C THR A 73 -4.55 -21.49 31.83
N LEU A 74 -5.14 -21.89 30.69
CA LEU A 74 -5.47 -23.29 30.41
C LEU A 74 -4.22 -24.18 30.33
N VAL A 75 -3.15 -23.68 29.71
CA VAL A 75 -1.87 -24.38 29.62
C VAL A 75 -1.25 -24.55 31.02
N SER A 76 -1.23 -23.49 31.84
CA SER A 76 -0.78 -23.58 33.24
C SER A 76 -1.59 -24.58 34.06
N ALA A 77 -2.91 -24.64 33.83
CA ALA A 77 -3.77 -25.62 34.48
C ALA A 77 -3.45 -27.06 34.07
N GLY A 78 -3.16 -27.31 32.78
CA GLY A 78 -2.74 -28.63 32.29
C GLY A 78 -1.44 -29.15 32.93
N TRP A 79 -0.59 -28.26 33.43
CA TRP A 79 0.60 -28.59 34.21
C TRP A 79 0.38 -28.65 35.73
N GLY A 80 -0.86 -28.46 36.21
CA GLY A 80 -1.19 -28.52 37.62
C GLY A 80 -0.80 -27.27 38.43
N TYR A 81 -0.46 -26.16 37.77
CA TYR A 81 -0.15 -24.90 38.48
C TYR A 81 -1.39 -24.13 38.95
N VAL A 82 -2.57 -24.49 38.45
CA VAL A 82 -3.83 -23.78 38.74
C VAL A 82 -4.78 -24.75 39.44
N GLY A 83 -5.32 -24.32 40.59
CA GLY A 83 -6.31 -25.09 41.35
C GLY A 83 -7.73 -24.96 40.80
N ASP A 84 -8.73 -25.27 41.64
CA ASP A 84 -10.16 -25.32 41.27
C ASP A 84 -10.73 -23.97 40.77
N GLU A 85 -10.03 -22.86 41.03
CA GLU A 85 -10.37 -21.48 40.63
C GLU A 85 -10.03 -21.16 39.17
N LEU A 86 -9.96 -22.18 38.30
CA LEU A 86 -9.49 -22.05 36.92
C LEU A 86 -10.29 -21.04 36.09
N LEU A 87 -11.62 -21.06 36.23
CA LEU A 87 -12.49 -20.15 35.50
C LEU A 87 -12.28 -18.70 35.93
N THR A 88 -12.24 -18.45 37.24
CA THR A 88 -12.00 -17.13 37.82
C THR A 88 -10.65 -16.58 37.34
N LEU A 89 -9.60 -17.40 37.42
CA LEU A 89 -8.26 -17.01 37.03
C LEU A 89 -8.17 -16.75 35.51
N ALA A 90 -8.83 -17.57 34.69
CA ALA A 90 -8.86 -17.39 33.24
C ALA A 90 -9.57 -16.09 32.84
N LEU A 91 -10.65 -15.72 33.52
CA LEU A 91 -11.36 -14.47 33.28
C LEU A 91 -10.54 -13.24 33.71
N ILE A 92 -9.90 -13.29 34.88
CA ILE A 92 -9.04 -12.20 35.38
C ILE A 92 -7.84 -12.02 34.46
N ASN A 93 -7.14 -13.11 34.12
CA ASN A 93 -6.00 -13.06 33.20
C ASN A 93 -6.41 -12.63 31.80
N GLY A 94 -7.53 -13.14 31.29
CA GLY A 94 -8.09 -12.73 30.01
C GLY A 94 -8.38 -11.22 29.97
N ALA A 95 -9.04 -10.68 30.98
CA ALA A 95 -9.32 -9.25 31.07
C ALA A 95 -8.05 -8.40 31.23
N GLY A 96 -7.11 -8.84 32.07
CA GLY A 96 -5.83 -8.16 32.27
C GLY A 96 -4.99 -8.12 31.00
N LEU A 97 -4.86 -9.26 30.31
CA LEU A 97 -4.11 -9.35 29.06
C LEU A 97 -4.85 -8.70 27.87
N ALA A 98 -6.18 -8.56 27.92
CA ALA A 98 -6.91 -7.72 26.95
C ALA A 98 -6.47 -6.26 27.06
N PHE A 99 -6.34 -5.73 28.28
CA PHE A 99 -5.87 -4.36 28.51
C PHE A 99 -4.42 -4.16 28.07
N VAL A 100 -3.53 -5.11 28.41
CA VAL A 100 -2.14 -5.07 27.95
C VAL A 100 -2.05 -5.20 26.43
N GLY A 101 -2.85 -6.10 25.84
CA GLY A 101 -2.96 -6.28 24.39
C GLY A 101 -3.37 -4.98 23.69
N TYR A 102 -4.37 -4.27 24.23
CA TYR A 102 -4.75 -2.94 23.73
C TYR A 102 -3.58 -1.95 23.74
N ALA A 103 -2.87 -1.86 24.87
CA ALA A 103 -1.73 -0.94 25.00
C ALA A 103 -0.61 -1.27 24.01
N VAL A 104 -0.28 -2.55 23.85
CA VAL A 104 0.69 -3.03 22.85
C VAL A 104 0.22 -2.72 21.43
N GLY A 105 -1.05 -2.97 21.12
CA GLY A 105 -1.65 -2.63 19.83
C GLY A 105 -1.57 -1.13 19.51
N ALA A 106 -1.77 -0.27 20.52
CA ALA A 106 -1.63 1.17 20.37
C ALA A 106 -0.17 1.58 20.10
N ILE A 107 0.81 0.95 20.76
CA ILE A 107 2.24 1.17 20.52
C ILE A 107 2.61 0.75 19.09
N ILE A 108 2.18 -0.43 18.65
CA ILE A 108 2.42 -0.93 17.29
C ILE A 108 1.79 0.02 16.27
N GLY A 109 0.53 0.43 16.47
CA GLY A 109 -0.13 1.42 15.62
C GLY A 109 0.61 2.76 15.57
N GLY A 110 1.17 3.20 16.71
CA GLY A 110 2.02 4.39 16.78
C GLY A 110 3.31 4.25 15.96
N LEU A 111 3.97 3.09 15.99
CA LEU A 111 5.15 2.83 15.17
C LEU A 111 4.84 2.92 13.67
N PHE A 112 3.69 2.40 13.24
CA PHE A 112 3.24 2.54 11.85
C PHE A 112 2.97 3.99 11.47
N LEU A 113 2.36 4.79 12.34
CA LEU A 113 2.16 6.22 12.09
C LEU A 113 3.48 6.98 11.96
N VAL A 114 4.49 6.63 12.77
CA VAL A 114 5.84 7.20 12.64
C VAL A 114 6.48 6.79 11.31
N ALA A 115 6.34 5.52 10.90
CA ALA A 115 6.82 5.07 9.60
C ALA A 115 6.18 5.83 8.44
N ASP A 116 4.85 6.04 8.49
CA ASP A 116 4.12 6.82 7.48
C ASP A 116 4.54 8.30 7.48
N LEU A 117 4.83 8.88 8.65
CA LEU A 117 5.33 10.25 8.77
C LEU A 117 6.76 10.40 8.21
N MET A 118 7.64 9.44 8.49
CA MET A 118 8.98 9.43 7.90
C MET A 118 8.90 9.26 6.38
N ARG A 119 7.95 8.47 5.89
CA ARG A 119 7.71 8.31 4.46
C ARG A 119 7.20 9.60 3.81
N SER A 120 6.29 10.32 4.45
CA SER A 120 5.75 11.56 3.88
C SER A 120 6.78 12.68 3.82
N THR A 121 7.70 12.74 4.78
CA THR A 121 8.80 13.71 4.81
C THR A 121 9.91 13.43 3.80
N MET A 122 10.10 12.16 3.42
CA MET A 122 11.13 11.75 2.45
C MET A 122 10.63 11.58 1.02
N LYS A 123 9.33 11.77 0.74
CA LYS A 123 8.91 11.89 -0.65
C LYS A 123 9.72 13.05 -1.24
N PRO A 124 10.63 12.79 -2.20
CA PRO A 124 11.35 13.88 -2.83
C PRO A 124 10.27 14.84 -3.32
N VAL A 125 10.50 16.13 -3.10
CA VAL A 125 9.76 17.16 -3.82
C VAL A 125 10.05 16.84 -5.28
N THR A 126 9.18 16.03 -5.89
CA THR A 126 9.05 15.98 -7.34
C THR A 126 8.97 17.43 -7.72
N PRO A 127 9.92 17.95 -8.52
CA PRO A 127 9.92 19.35 -8.90
C PRO A 127 8.49 19.67 -9.31
N GLU A 128 7.79 20.46 -8.48
CA GLU A 128 6.53 21.03 -8.90
C GLU A 128 6.86 21.72 -10.21
N ASP A 129 6.17 21.27 -11.25
CA ASP A 129 5.89 22.00 -12.47
C ASP A 129 7.02 22.92 -12.96
N PRO A 130 7.66 22.64 -14.12
CA PRO A 130 8.60 23.56 -14.77
C PRO A 130 8.13 25.03 -14.86
N GLN A 131 6.85 25.31 -14.64
CA GLN A 131 6.26 26.64 -14.55
C GLN A 131 6.60 27.45 -13.28
N ALA A 132 7.12 26.85 -12.20
CA ALA A 132 7.51 27.59 -10.99
C ALA A 132 8.89 28.28 -11.10
N ALA A 133 9.69 27.93 -12.11
CA ALA A 133 10.92 28.64 -12.45
C ALA A 133 10.59 29.81 -13.39
N GLY A 134 10.44 31.01 -12.80
CA GLY A 134 9.97 32.21 -13.49
C GLY A 134 10.55 32.43 -14.88
N PHE A 135 9.70 32.31 -15.90
CA PHE A 135 9.89 32.95 -17.19
C PHE A 135 9.59 34.46 -17.06
N PRO A 136 10.45 35.35 -17.59
CA PRO A 136 10.28 36.81 -17.50
C PRO A 136 9.00 37.27 -18.21
N ALA A 137 8.31 38.21 -17.56
CA ALA A 137 6.93 38.63 -17.80
C ALA A 137 6.74 39.58 -19.00
N ASP A 138 7.40 39.31 -20.12
CA ASP A 138 7.55 40.30 -21.20
C ASP A 138 6.96 39.84 -22.53
N GLU A 139 6.36 38.65 -22.62
CA GLU A 139 5.87 38.09 -23.89
C GLU A 139 4.32 38.17 -24.01
N PRO A 140 3.78 39.03 -24.88
CA PRO A 140 2.34 39.31 -24.97
C PRO A 140 1.62 38.28 -25.88
N LEU A 141 1.72 36.99 -25.56
CA LEU A 141 0.98 35.92 -26.26
C LEU A 141 0.29 34.90 -25.34
N ILE A 142 0.55 34.88 -24.02
CA ILE A 142 -0.04 33.91 -23.08
C ILE A 142 -1.15 34.53 -22.22
N SER A 143 -1.96 35.44 -22.79
CA SER A 143 -3.21 35.89 -22.16
C SER A 143 -4.39 34.95 -22.46
N ASN A 144 -4.24 34.02 -23.41
CA ASN A 144 -5.32 33.11 -23.82
C ASN A 144 -5.27 31.74 -23.14
N CYS A 145 -4.12 31.28 -22.63
CA CYS A 145 -4.03 29.96 -21.98
C CYS A 145 -4.58 29.96 -20.54
N ARG A 146 -4.54 31.09 -19.82
CA ARG A 146 -5.06 31.17 -18.45
C ARG A 146 -6.59 31.17 -18.37
N ARG A 147 -7.30 31.34 -19.49
CA ARG A 147 -8.77 31.26 -19.54
C ARG A 147 -9.30 29.84 -19.75
N ALA A 148 -8.42 28.85 -20.01
CA ALA A 148 -8.81 27.47 -20.30
C ALA A 148 -8.84 26.54 -19.07
N MET A 149 -8.43 26.99 -17.87
CA MET A 149 -8.40 26.16 -16.65
C MET A 149 -9.57 26.39 -15.68
N ASP A 150 -10.49 27.30 -16.00
CA ASP A 150 -11.65 27.65 -15.15
C ASP A 150 -13.00 27.20 -15.74
N ASN A 151 -13.04 26.18 -16.61
CA ASN A 151 -14.30 25.66 -17.14
C ASN A 151 -14.68 24.30 -16.50
N PRO A 152 -15.50 24.28 -15.43
CA PRO A 152 -15.88 23.07 -14.70
C PRO A 152 -16.87 22.15 -15.46
N THR A 153 -17.01 22.32 -16.77
CA THR A 153 -17.79 21.46 -17.67
C THR A 153 -16.99 21.19 -18.94
N GLU A 154 -15.72 20.81 -18.81
CA GLU A 154 -15.04 20.11 -19.89
C GLU A 154 -15.81 18.80 -20.08
N HIS A 155 -16.55 18.70 -21.18
CA HIS A 155 -17.31 17.51 -21.51
C HIS A 155 -16.30 16.42 -21.86
N ILE A 156 -16.09 15.52 -20.89
CA ILE A 156 -15.13 14.43 -20.99
C ILE A 156 -15.90 13.20 -21.49
N GLU A 157 -15.51 12.67 -22.65
CA GLU A 157 -16.12 11.49 -23.24
C GLU A 157 -15.18 10.28 -23.18
N PRO A 158 -15.72 9.05 -23.01
CA PRO A 158 -14.93 7.83 -22.99
C PRO A 158 -14.46 7.47 -24.41
N LEU A 159 -13.15 7.41 -24.61
CA LEU A 159 -12.54 6.99 -25.89
C LEU A 159 -12.48 5.47 -26.02
N VAL A 160 -11.90 4.80 -25.03
CA VAL A 160 -11.68 3.34 -25.06
C VAL A 160 -11.67 2.75 -23.65
N SER A 161 -12.19 1.55 -23.53
CA SER A 161 -12.23 0.77 -22.30
C SER A 161 -11.25 -0.40 -22.41
N LEU A 162 -10.32 -0.51 -21.47
CA LEU A 162 -9.21 -1.47 -21.49
C LEU A 162 -9.20 -2.34 -20.22
N PRO A 163 -8.82 -3.62 -20.32
CA PRO A 163 -8.85 -4.54 -19.19
C PRO A 163 -7.73 -4.31 -18.18
N THR A 164 -6.66 -3.60 -18.56
CA THR A 164 -5.51 -3.34 -17.68
C THR A 164 -5.11 -1.87 -17.73
N GLU A 165 -4.66 -1.37 -16.59
CA GLU A 165 -4.11 -0.01 -16.47
C GLU A 165 -2.87 0.18 -17.34
N ALA A 166 -2.00 -0.83 -17.44
CA ALA A 166 -0.81 -0.75 -18.28
C ALA A 166 -1.17 -0.44 -19.74
N GLN A 167 -2.21 -1.11 -20.27
CA GLN A 167 -2.70 -0.82 -21.62
C GLN A 167 -3.29 0.59 -21.72
N ALA A 168 -4.04 1.04 -20.71
CA ALA A 168 -4.59 2.40 -20.70
C ALA A 168 -3.49 3.47 -20.68
N MET A 169 -2.43 3.27 -19.91
CA MET A 169 -1.28 4.19 -19.86
C MET A 169 -0.51 4.26 -21.18
N ILE A 170 -0.40 3.15 -21.91
CA ILE A 170 0.20 3.15 -23.25
C ILE A 170 -0.62 4.03 -24.20
N VAL A 171 -1.95 3.90 -24.16
CA VAL A 171 -2.85 4.73 -25.00
C VAL A 171 -2.79 6.20 -24.60
N VAL A 172 -2.79 6.51 -23.30
CA VAL A 172 -2.66 7.89 -22.79
C VAL A 172 -1.35 8.50 -23.27
N GLY A 173 -0.21 7.81 -23.11
CA GLY A 173 1.09 8.32 -23.57
C GLY A 173 1.16 8.52 -25.08
N ALA A 174 0.51 7.66 -25.87
CA ALA A 174 0.45 7.81 -27.32
C ALA A 174 -0.39 9.03 -27.73
N LEU A 175 -1.55 9.25 -27.10
CA LEU A 175 -2.38 10.45 -27.34
C LEU A 175 -1.68 11.74 -26.91
N GLU A 176 -0.98 11.70 -25.78
CA GLU A 176 -0.23 12.85 -25.26
C GLU A 176 0.92 13.24 -26.19
N SER A 177 1.56 12.26 -26.85
CA SER A 177 2.61 12.53 -27.84
C SER A 177 2.12 13.27 -29.08
N GLU A 178 0.81 13.16 -29.39
CA GLU A 178 0.12 13.90 -30.46
C GLU A 178 -0.52 15.21 -29.94
N GLY A 179 -0.24 15.59 -28.69
CA GLY A 179 -0.76 16.80 -28.05
C GLY A 179 -2.21 16.72 -27.56
N ILE A 180 -2.80 15.52 -27.51
CA ILE A 180 -4.18 15.31 -27.07
C ILE A 180 -4.19 15.03 -25.56
N LYS A 181 -4.94 15.85 -24.80
CA LYS A 181 -5.10 15.64 -23.36
C LYS A 181 -6.04 14.45 -23.11
N SER A 182 -5.56 13.48 -22.33
CA SER A 182 -6.34 12.30 -21.96
C SER A 182 -6.12 11.91 -20.50
N THR A 183 -7.07 11.22 -19.90
CA THR A 183 -6.99 10.76 -18.51
C THR A 183 -7.55 9.35 -18.38
N ALA A 184 -6.81 8.44 -17.73
CA ALA A 184 -7.30 7.10 -17.43
C ALA A 184 -8.07 7.09 -16.10
N VAL A 185 -9.33 6.66 -16.13
CA VAL A 185 -10.24 6.58 -14.98
C VAL A 185 -10.63 5.11 -14.73
N GLY A 186 -10.66 4.70 -13.46
CA GLY A 186 -11.14 3.37 -13.05
C GLY A 186 -10.07 2.35 -12.63
N GLY A 187 -8.77 2.66 -12.80
CA GLY A 187 -7.66 1.79 -12.36
C GLY A 187 -7.22 2.01 -10.90
N TYR A 188 -7.25 3.27 -10.43
CA TYR A 188 -6.85 3.69 -9.08
C TYR A 188 -7.72 4.86 -8.61
N THR A 189 -8.78 4.59 -7.86
CA THR A 189 -9.45 5.65 -7.10
C THR A 189 -8.74 5.83 -5.75
N ALA A 190 -7.96 6.90 -5.63
CA ALA A 190 -7.46 7.44 -4.36
C ALA A 190 -6.57 6.49 -3.51
N GLY A 191 -5.59 5.81 -4.12
CA GLY A 191 -4.57 5.06 -3.37
C GLY A 191 -5.04 3.78 -2.68
N PHE A 192 -6.33 3.45 -2.79
CA PHE A 192 -6.89 2.16 -2.43
C PHE A 192 -7.19 1.38 -3.69
N LYS A 193 -6.45 0.27 -3.87
CA LYS A 193 -6.74 -0.70 -4.91
C LYS A 193 -7.97 -1.49 -4.48
N ALA A 194 -9.16 -0.98 -4.78
CA ALA A 194 -10.35 -1.83 -4.75
C ALA A 194 -10.19 -2.84 -5.89
N GLU A 195 -9.74 -4.06 -5.56
CA GLU A 195 -9.52 -5.17 -6.50
C GLU A 195 -10.85 -5.73 -7.04
N ALA A 196 -11.81 -4.89 -7.40
CA ALA A 196 -12.79 -5.29 -8.39
C ALA A 196 -12.06 -5.22 -9.74
N PRO A 197 -11.75 -6.35 -10.41
CA PRO A 197 -11.24 -6.32 -11.78
C PRO A 197 -12.19 -5.48 -12.62
N GLY A 198 -11.74 -4.27 -12.93
CA GLY A 198 -12.53 -3.21 -13.49
C GLY A 198 -11.89 -2.75 -14.79
N TRP A 199 -12.73 -2.49 -15.77
CA TRP A 199 -12.28 -1.86 -17.00
C TRP A 199 -11.78 -0.44 -16.71
N VAL A 200 -10.60 -0.10 -17.21
CA VAL A 200 -10.04 1.25 -17.16
C VAL A 200 -10.47 1.99 -18.41
N GLN A 201 -11.12 3.13 -18.23
CA GLN A 201 -11.59 3.97 -19.33
C GLN A 201 -10.59 5.10 -19.56
N VAL A 202 -10.13 5.25 -20.80
CA VAL A 202 -9.38 6.44 -21.22
C VAL A 202 -10.40 7.46 -21.67
N MET A 203 -10.38 8.63 -21.02
CA MET A 203 -11.29 9.72 -21.28
C MET A 203 -10.56 10.86 -21.97
N VAL A 204 -11.23 11.54 -22.89
CA VAL A 204 -10.71 12.68 -23.68
C VAL A 204 -11.73 13.81 -23.71
N SER A 205 -11.31 15.03 -24.05
CA SER A 205 -12.23 16.13 -24.33
C SER A 205 -13.12 15.79 -25.53
N GLU A 206 -14.41 16.16 -25.47
CA GLU A 206 -15.38 15.99 -26.57
C GLU A 206 -14.87 16.61 -27.88
N GLU A 207 -14.18 17.74 -27.79
CA GLU A 207 -13.59 18.44 -28.95
C GLU A 207 -12.48 17.63 -29.63
N ASP A 208 -11.73 16.85 -28.85
CA ASP A 208 -10.58 16.06 -29.32
C ASP A 208 -10.96 14.63 -29.69
N LEU A 209 -12.18 14.18 -29.38
CA LEU A 209 -12.66 12.83 -29.63
C LEU A 209 -12.47 12.34 -31.08
N PRO A 210 -12.82 13.09 -32.14
CA PRO A 210 -12.62 12.61 -33.52
C PRO A 210 -11.14 12.47 -33.88
N VAL A 211 -10.27 13.34 -33.35
CA VAL A 211 -8.82 13.28 -33.58
C VAL A 211 -8.24 12.08 -32.84
N ALA A 212 -8.61 11.89 -31.58
CA ALA A 212 -8.18 10.77 -30.75
C ALA A 212 -8.59 9.41 -31.35
N GLN A 213 -9.80 9.30 -31.91
CA GLN A 213 -10.25 8.09 -32.59
C GLN A 213 -9.42 7.78 -33.84
N ASN A 214 -9.08 8.80 -34.63
CA ASN A 214 -8.26 8.63 -35.82
C ASN A 214 -6.82 8.22 -35.47
N THR A 215 -6.22 8.87 -34.46
CA THR A 215 -4.89 8.50 -33.93
C THR A 215 -4.89 7.07 -33.42
N LEU A 216 -5.92 6.66 -32.69
CA LEU A 216 -6.04 5.28 -32.18
C LEU A 216 -6.22 4.26 -33.32
N ALA A 217 -6.94 4.61 -34.39
CA ALA A 217 -7.05 3.76 -35.57
C ALA A 217 -5.70 3.59 -36.29
N LYS A 218 -4.94 4.68 -36.43
CA LYS A 218 -3.59 4.66 -37.00
C LYS A 218 -2.64 3.78 -36.18
N LEU A 219 -2.62 3.95 -34.86
CA LEU A 219 -1.80 3.13 -33.96
C LEU A 219 -2.18 1.64 -34.00
N LYS A 220 -3.48 1.33 -34.10
CA LYS A 220 -3.93 -0.06 -34.27
C LYS A 220 -3.43 -0.67 -35.58
N GLN A 221 -3.40 0.12 -36.66
CA GLN A 221 -2.88 -0.33 -37.94
C GLN A 221 -1.37 -0.56 -37.88
N GLU A 222 -0.61 0.36 -37.28
CA GLU A 222 0.84 0.23 -37.08
C GLU A 222 1.17 -1.02 -36.24
N ILE A 223 0.45 -1.25 -35.13
CA ILE A 223 0.64 -2.44 -34.29
C ILE A 223 0.31 -3.74 -35.04
N ALA A 224 -0.73 -3.73 -35.88
CA ALA A 224 -1.11 -4.89 -36.68
C ALA A 224 -0.11 -5.18 -37.81
N GLU A 225 0.64 -4.17 -38.25
CA GLU A 225 1.68 -4.29 -39.28
C GLU A 225 3.01 -4.79 -38.71
N ILE A 226 3.25 -4.66 -37.39
CA ILE A 226 4.42 -5.24 -36.74
C ILE A 226 4.32 -6.77 -36.80
N ASP A 227 5.13 -7.36 -37.69
CA ASP A 227 5.30 -8.80 -37.80
C ASP A 227 6.09 -9.35 -36.60
N TRP A 228 5.35 -9.76 -35.57
CA TRP A 228 5.90 -10.37 -34.35
C TRP A 228 6.66 -11.68 -34.62
N SER A 229 6.57 -12.27 -35.82
CA SER A 229 7.38 -13.45 -36.16
C SER A 229 8.87 -13.13 -36.40
N GLN A 230 9.19 -11.85 -36.64
CA GLN A 230 10.57 -11.38 -36.85
C GLN A 230 11.22 -10.84 -35.58
N VAL A 231 10.46 -10.73 -34.49
CA VAL A 231 10.99 -10.30 -33.19
C VAL A 231 11.56 -11.53 -32.49
N ASP A 232 12.87 -11.72 -32.62
CA ASP A 232 13.61 -12.71 -31.85
C ASP A 232 13.58 -12.32 -30.37
N VAL A 233 12.80 -13.06 -29.58
CA VAL A 233 12.67 -12.85 -28.12
C VAL A 233 13.84 -13.45 -27.33
N GLY A 234 14.85 -14.00 -28.01
CA GLY A 234 15.94 -14.76 -27.40
C GLY A 234 15.43 -16.12 -26.91
N GLU A 235 16.25 -17.14 -27.08
CA GLU A 235 16.01 -18.39 -26.37
C GLU A 235 16.04 -18.09 -24.86
N PRO A 236 15.05 -18.56 -24.07
CA PRO A 236 15.13 -18.42 -22.63
C PRO A 236 16.46 -19.03 -22.19
N GLU A 237 17.29 -18.28 -21.48
CA GLU A 237 18.43 -18.87 -20.78
C GLU A 237 17.83 -19.89 -19.81
N ASP A 238 17.90 -21.16 -20.20
CA ASP A 238 17.59 -22.29 -19.35
C ASP A 238 18.54 -22.19 -18.17
N GLY A 239 18.06 -21.56 -17.11
CA GLY A 239 18.80 -21.43 -15.87
C GLY A 239 19.13 -22.83 -15.39
N ASP A 240 20.40 -23.19 -15.47
CA ASP A 240 20.99 -24.35 -14.83
C ASP A 240 20.61 -24.31 -13.35
N ALA A 241 19.52 -25.01 -13.03
CA ALA A 241 19.12 -25.29 -11.67
C ALA A 241 20.09 -26.34 -11.14
N ASP A 242 21.27 -25.86 -10.74
CA ASP A 242 22.27 -26.63 -10.03
C ASP A 242 21.61 -27.33 -8.83
N SER A 243 21.54 -28.65 -8.96
CA SER A 243 21.21 -29.58 -7.91
C SER A 243 22.41 -29.78 -7.00
N GLU A 244 22.35 -29.24 -5.78
CA GLU A 244 23.08 -29.73 -4.59
C GLU A 244 22.19 -29.72 -3.35
#